data_AF-A0A1C5M9K5-F1
#
_entry.id   AF-A0A1C5M9K5-F1
#
_cell.length_a   1.000
_cell.length_b   1.000
_cell.length_c   1.000
_cell.angle_alpha   90.00
_cell.angle_beta   90.00
_cell.angle_gamma   90.00
#
_symmetry.space_group_name_H-M   'P 1'
#
loop_
_entity.id
_entity.type
_entity.pdbx_description
1 polymer ?
#
loop_
_entity_poly.entity_id
_entity_poly.type
_entity_poly.pdbx_seq_one_letter_code
_entity_poly.pdbx_strand_id
1 'polypeptide(L)'
;MIAVYCDGSYHADTGKAGIAVILYHNQAPVYLLTDEVVAANPTDAEMAALERGKSVVELLYPEESYELYTDCNNVVAKSQKKLQSIIRWIPREKNMVADALACCAHNFSVEYNADALNLLLKEKK
;
A
#
# COMPACT_ATOMS: atom_id res chain seq x y z
N MET A 1 -0.79 -2.73 16.60
CA MET A 1 0.30 -2.69 15.59
C MET A 1 -0.25 -3.09 14.23
N ILE A 2 -0.10 -2.21 13.24
CA ILE A 2 -0.59 -2.37 11.87
C ILE A 2 0.57 -2.75 10.95
N ALA A 3 0.39 -3.76 10.11
CA ALA A 3 1.34 -4.09 9.04
C ALA A 3 0.79 -3.57 7.71
N VAL A 4 1.56 -2.75 7.01
CA VAL A 4 1.15 -2.09 5.77
C VAL A 4 2.00 -2.63 4.63
N TYR A 5 1.40 -3.42 3.74
CA TYR A 5 2.07 -3.97 2.56
C TYR A 5 1.84 -3.03 1.39
N CYS A 6 2.94 -2.57 0.78
CA CYS A 6 2.94 -1.61 -0.31
C CYS A 6 3.66 -2.20 -1.51
N ASP A 7 3.13 -1.92 -2.70
CA ASP A 7 3.78 -2.29 -3.96
C ASP A 7 3.44 -1.27 -5.05
N GLY A 8 4.44 -0.96 -5.89
CA GLY A 8 4.27 -0.10 -7.06
C GLY A 8 4.63 -0.83 -8.36
N SER A 9 3.72 -0.78 -9.33
CA SER A 9 3.95 -1.29 -10.68
C SER A 9 4.21 -0.15 -11.67
N TYR A 10 5.06 -0.40 -12.67
CA TYR A 10 5.34 0.53 -13.76
C TYR A 10 5.47 -0.21 -15.09
N HIS A 11 4.68 0.20 -16.08
CA HIS A 11 4.66 -0.35 -17.42
C HIS A 11 5.36 0.61 -18.38
N ALA A 12 6.62 0.31 -18.74
CA ALA A 12 7.45 1.18 -19.58
C ALA A 12 6.82 1.44 -20.96
N ASP A 13 6.17 0.45 -21.56
CA ASP A 13 5.58 0.56 -22.90
C ASP A 13 4.40 1.53 -22.96
N THR A 14 3.66 1.66 -21.85
CA THR A 14 2.47 2.51 -21.77
C THR A 14 2.69 3.78 -20.95
N GLY A 15 3.82 3.88 -20.23
CA GLY A 15 4.08 4.93 -19.25
C GLY A 15 3.10 4.93 -18.07
N LYS A 16 2.35 3.84 -17.86
CA LYS A 16 1.34 3.73 -16.79
C LYS A 16 1.97 3.17 -15.53
N ALA A 17 1.48 3.61 -14.38
CA ALA A 17 1.89 3.10 -13.09
C ALA A 17 0.70 2.89 -12.16
N GLY A 18 0.78 1.85 -11.36
CA GLY A 18 -0.24 1.50 -10.39
C GLY A 18 0.38 1.28 -9.03
N ILE A 19 -0.40 1.50 -7.97
CA ILE A 19 0.01 1.17 -6.61
C ILE A 19 -1.01 0.26 -5.95
N ALA A 20 -0.55 -0.51 -4.97
CA ALA A 20 -1.39 -1.23 -4.04
C ALA A 20 -0.93 -0.98 -2.59
N VAL A 21 -1.90 -0.88 -1.70
CA VAL A 21 -1.72 -0.74 -0.26
C VAL A 21 -2.68 -1.69 0.44
N ILE A 22 -2.17 -2.54 1.34
CA ILE A 22 -2.97 -3.47 2.13
C ILE A 22 -2.59 -3.31 3.60
N LEU A 23 -3.56 -2.97 4.45
CA LEU A 23 -3.35 -2.90 5.90
C LEU A 23 -3.86 -4.18 6.54
N TYR A 24 -3.01 -4.78 7.36
CA TYR A 24 -3.37 -5.87 8.25
C TYR A 24 -3.37 -5.37 9.70
N HIS A 25 -4.48 -5.60 10.39
CA HIS A 25 -4.58 -5.42 11.83
C HIS A 25 -4.83 -6.79 12.47
N ASN A 26 -3.95 -7.21 13.39
CA ASN A 26 -4.03 -8.52 14.06
C ASN A 26 -4.18 -9.69 13.06
N GLN A 27 -3.37 -9.68 11.99
CA GLN A 27 -3.35 -10.68 10.91
C GLN A 27 -4.59 -10.73 10.01
N ALA A 28 -5.59 -9.87 10.23
CA ALA A 28 -6.75 -9.73 9.36
C ALA A 28 -6.57 -8.53 8.41
N PRO A 29 -6.86 -8.66 7.11
CA PRO A 29 -6.88 -7.52 6.19
C PRO A 29 -8.05 -6.61 6.56
N VAL A 30 -7.74 -5.35 6.88
CA VAL A 30 -8.75 -4.34 7.30
C VAL A 30 -8.94 -3.25 6.26
N TYR A 31 -7.95 -3.03 5.39
CA TYR A 31 -8.04 -2.05 4.33
C TYR A 31 -7.25 -2.51 3.10
N LEU A 32 -7.79 -2.20 1.92
CA LEU A 32 -7.16 -2.42 0.62
C LEU A 32 -7.41 -1.20 -0.26
N LEU A 33 -6.35 -0.71 -0.90
CA LEU A 33 -6.42 0.35 -1.89
C LEU A 33 -5.59 -0.02 -3.11
N THR A 34 -6.14 0.24 -4.28
CA THR A 34 -5.44 0.25 -5.56
C THR A 34 -5.74 1.54 -6.29
N ASP A 35 -4.72 2.16 -6.88
CA ASP A 35 -4.85 3.46 -7.53
C ASP A 35 -3.88 3.56 -8.72
N GLU A 36 -4.29 4.29 -9.76
CA GLU A 36 -3.37 4.67 -10.84
C GLU A 36 -2.58 5.91 -10.38
N VAL A 37 -1.28 5.93 -10.62
CA VAL A 37 -0.42 7.05 -10.23
C VAL A 37 0.42 7.53 -11.38
N VAL A 38 0.86 8.79 -11.29
CA VAL A 38 1.88 9.33 -12.20
C VAL A 38 3.25 8.97 -11.64
N ALA A 39 3.99 8.12 -12.36
CA ALA A 39 5.36 7.77 -12.04
C ALA A 39 6.23 7.84 -13.31
N ALA A 40 7.45 8.36 -13.20
CA ALA A 40 8.35 8.45 -14.35
C ALA A 40 9.15 7.16 -14.57
N ASN A 41 9.28 6.33 -13.54
CA ASN A 41 10.06 5.10 -13.54
C ASN A 41 9.54 4.15 -12.43
N PRO A 42 9.99 2.88 -12.39
CA PRO A 42 9.54 1.92 -11.37
C PRO A 42 9.82 2.38 -9.93
N THR A 43 10.93 3.06 -9.68
CA THR A 43 11.29 3.52 -8.33
C THR A 43 10.28 4.55 -7.83
N ASP A 44 9.75 5.41 -8.71
CA ASP A 44 8.75 6.41 -8.33
C ASP A 44 7.40 5.78 -7.99
N ALA A 45 7.01 4.70 -8.69
CA ALA A 45 5.79 3.96 -8.38
C ALA A 45 5.87 3.30 -6.99
N GLU A 46 7.01 2.67 -6.69
CA GLU A 46 7.28 2.04 -5.39
C GLU A 46 7.28 3.05 -4.24
N MET A 47 7.89 4.22 -4.46
CA MET A 47 7.87 5.33 -3.50
C MET A 47 6.44 5.85 -3.28
N ALA A 48 5.64 5.98 -4.34
CA ALA A 48 4.26 6.43 -4.27
C ALA A 48 3.38 5.45 -3.46
N ALA A 49 3.60 4.15 -3.59
CA ALA A 49 2.90 3.13 -2.81
C ALA A 49 3.21 3.25 -1.31
N LEU A 50 4.48 3.45 -0.94
CA LEU A 50 4.89 3.67 0.45
C LEU A 50 4.34 4.96 1.04
N GLU A 51 4.36 6.05 0.27
CA GLU A 51 3.78 7.34 0.67
C GLU A 51 2.29 7.22 0.92
N ARG A 52 1.55 6.59 0.00
CA ARG A 52 0.12 6.36 0.16
C ARG A 52 -0.16 5.45 1.36
N GLY A 53 0.60 4.37 1.53
CA GLY A 53 0.47 3.45 2.66
C GLY A 53 0.62 4.14 4.00
N LYS A 54 1.62 5.01 4.14
CA LYS A 54 1.81 5.85 5.33
C LYS A 54 0.62 6.78 5.57
N SER A 55 0.21 7.54 4.56
CA SER A 55 -0.90 8.49 4.72
C SER A 55 -2.20 7.80 5.12
N VAL A 56 -2.49 6.63 4.54
CA VAL A 56 -3.69 5.85 4.86
C VAL A 56 -3.64 5.34 6.31
N VAL A 57 -2.54 4.73 6.75
CA VAL A 57 -2.47 4.18 8.11
C VAL A 57 -2.50 5.27 9.17
N GLU A 58 -1.85 6.41 8.93
CA GLU A 58 -1.87 7.56 9.86
C GLU A 58 -3.24 8.23 9.92
N LEU A 59 -4.02 8.17 8.83
CA LEU A 59 -5.40 8.68 8.80
C LEU A 59 -6.36 7.74 9.55
N LEU A 60 -6.27 6.43 9.30
CA LEU A 60 -7.23 5.45 9.83
C LEU A 60 -6.90 5.00 11.25
N TYR A 61 -5.62 4.95 11.61
CA TYR A 61 -5.12 4.44 12.88
C TYR A 61 -4.06 5.37 13.48
N PRO A 62 -4.39 6.64 13.79
CA PRO A 62 -3.43 7.67 14.20
C PRO A 62 -2.65 7.34 15.49
N GLU A 63 -3.23 6.54 16.38
CA GLU A 63 -2.63 6.19 17.67
C GLU A 63 -1.94 4.82 17.66
N GLU A 64 -2.00 4.08 16.55
CA GLU A 64 -1.42 2.74 16.45
C GLU A 64 0.01 2.78 15.90
N SER A 65 0.86 1.93 16.45
CA SER A 65 2.16 1.63 15.84
C SER A 65 1.97 0.92 14.50
N TYR A 66 2.81 1.24 13.51
CA TYR A 66 2.76 0.58 12.21
C TYR A 66 4.15 0.36 11.61
N GLU A 67 4.23 -0.59 10.68
CA GLU A 67 5.40 -0.83 9.84
C GLU A 67 4.99 -0.96 8.38
N LEU A 68 5.79 -0.39 7.49
CA LEU A 68 5.62 -0.50 6.04
C LEU A 68 6.47 -1.65 5.51
N TYR A 69 5.94 -2.42 4.58
CA TYR A 69 6.56 -3.58 3.97
C TYR A 69 6.57 -3.41 2.45
N THR A 70 7.71 -3.68 1.82
CA THR A 70 7.92 -3.63 0.36
C THR A 70 8.94 -4.70 -0.04
N ASP A 71 8.84 -5.23 -1.24
CA ASP A 71 9.84 -6.13 -1.82
C ASP A 71 10.92 -5.41 -2.66
N CYS A 72 10.79 -4.09 -2.83
CA CYS A 72 11.77 -3.27 -3.53
C CYS A 72 12.87 -2.76 -2.58
N ASN A 73 13.96 -3.53 -2.47
CA ASN A 73 15.09 -3.19 -1.59
C ASN A 73 15.71 -1.80 -1.91
N ASN A 74 15.65 -1.38 -3.17
CA ASN A 74 16.21 -0.12 -3.65
C ASN A 74 15.54 1.12 -3.01
N VAL A 75 14.26 1.03 -2.64
CA VAL A 75 13.53 2.16 -2.06
C VAL A 75 13.58 2.20 -0.53
N VAL A 76 14.03 1.14 0.15
CA VAL A 76 13.96 1.04 1.62
C VAL A 76 14.73 2.16 2.29
N ALA A 77 16.04 2.28 2.03
CA ALA A 77 16.87 3.29 2.69
C ALA A 77 16.43 4.73 2.35
N LYS A 78 16.05 4.96 1.08
CA LYS A 78 15.55 6.26 0.60
C LYS A 78 14.25 6.64 1.30
N SER A 79 13.32 5.70 1.41
CA SER A 79 12.00 5.88 1.99
C SER A 79 12.05 6.02 3.50
N GLN A 80 12.90 5.26 4.21
CA GLN A 80 13.03 5.39 5.66
C GLN A 80 13.47 6.80 6.05
N LYS A 81 14.45 7.35 5.32
CA LYS A 81 14.92 8.72 5.52
C LYS A 81 13.84 9.75 5.20
N LYS A 82 13.10 9.56 4.10
CA LYS A 82 12.07 10.51 3.63
C LYS A 82 10.82 10.51 4.50
N LEU A 83 10.30 9.32 4.82
CA LEU A 83 9.01 9.10 5.47
C LEU A 83 9.09 9.07 7.00
N GLN A 84 10.30 8.95 7.55
CA GLN A 84 10.53 8.82 9.00
C GLN A 84 9.71 7.66 9.63
N SER A 85 9.50 6.59 8.86
CA SER A 85 8.74 5.40 9.27
C SER A 85 9.63 4.15 9.25
N ILE A 86 9.24 3.12 10.00
CA ILE A 86 9.87 1.80 9.91
C ILE A 86 9.43 1.17 8.59
N ILE A 87 10.39 0.84 7.74
CA ILE A 87 10.17 0.18 6.46
C ILE A 87 11.02 -1.08 6.43
N ARG A 88 10.39 -2.22 6.15
CA ARG A 88 11.04 -3.52 6.10
C ARG A 88 11.00 -4.06 4.68
N TRP A 89 12.16 -4.49 4.20
CA TRP A 89 12.23 -5.31 3.01
C TRP A 89 11.67 -6.71 3.28
N ILE A 90 10.89 -7.24 2.34
CA ILE A 90 10.42 -8.63 2.32
C ILE A 90 10.65 -9.27 0.95
N PRO A 91 10.77 -10.60 0.87
CA PRO A 91 10.76 -11.28 -0.43
C PRO A 91 9.44 -11.08 -1.19
N ARG A 92 9.50 -11.03 -2.53
CA ARG A 92 8.34 -10.83 -3.41
C ARG A 92 7.23 -11.85 -3.17
N GLU A 93 7.57 -13.09 -2.83
CA GLU A 93 6.60 -14.15 -2.52
C GLU A 93 5.73 -13.80 -1.31
N LYS A 94 6.23 -12.98 -0.38
CA LYS A 94 5.46 -12.47 0.75
C LYS A 94 4.66 -11.21 0.40
N ASN A 95 5.00 -10.52 -0.69
CA ASN A 95 4.31 -9.31 -1.19
C ASN A 95 3.39 -9.58 -2.39
N MET A 96 3.23 -10.84 -2.80
CA MET A 96 2.59 -11.21 -4.08
C MET A 96 1.17 -10.65 -4.27
N VAL A 97 0.41 -10.45 -3.19
CA VAL A 97 -0.94 -9.90 -3.27
C VAL A 97 -0.89 -8.41 -3.62
N ALA A 98 0.02 -7.65 -2.99
CA ALA A 98 0.19 -6.23 -3.31
C ALA A 98 0.73 -6.07 -4.73
N ASP A 99 1.73 -6.87 -5.14
CA ASP A 99 2.27 -6.90 -6.51
C ASP A 99 1.20 -7.15 -7.58
N ALA A 100 0.39 -8.19 -7.40
CA ALA A 100 -0.68 -8.51 -8.34
C ALA A 100 -1.71 -7.38 -8.45
N LEU A 101 -2.05 -6.76 -7.33
CA LEU A 101 -3.00 -5.64 -7.28
C LEU A 101 -2.43 -4.37 -7.90
N ALA A 102 -1.16 -4.03 -7.62
CA ALA A 102 -0.49 -2.88 -8.19
C ALA A 102 -0.37 -3.02 -9.70
N CYS A 103 -0.05 -4.22 -10.21
CA CYS A 103 -0.06 -4.52 -11.63
C CYS A 103 -1.44 -4.34 -12.25
N CYS A 104 -2.53 -4.59 -11.52
CA CYS A 104 -3.89 -4.47 -12.07
C CYS A 104 -4.46 -3.04 -12.00
N ALA A 105 -3.89 -2.15 -11.18
CA ALA A 105 -4.47 -0.85 -10.85
C ALA A 105 -4.64 0.11 -12.05
N HIS A 106 -3.95 -0.15 -13.18
CA HIS A 106 -4.14 0.61 -14.42
C HIS A 106 -5.42 0.25 -15.20
N ASN A 107 -6.12 -0.81 -14.79
CA ASN A 107 -7.39 -1.26 -15.39
C ASN A 107 -8.59 -0.97 -14.49
N PHE A 108 -8.39 -0.85 -13.18
CA PHE A 108 -9.44 -0.55 -12.20
C PHE A 108 -8.83 0.03 -10.93
N SER A 109 -9.60 0.88 -10.24
CA SER A 109 -9.30 1.32 -8.87
C SER A 109 -10.31 0.70 -7.90
N VAL A 110 -9.82 0.29 -6.74
CA VAL A 110 -10.62 -0.29 -5.66
C VAL A 110 -10.15 0.32 -4.35
N GLU A 111 -11.10 0.78 -3.55
CA GLU A 111 -10.90 1.12 -2.15
C GLU A 111 -11.87 0.30 -1.30
N TYR A 112 -11.34 -0.43 -0.33
CA TYR A 112 -12.11 -1.27 0.59
C TYR A 112 -11.64 -1.00 2.02
N ASN A 113 -12.60 -0.77 2.92
CA ASN A 113 -12.37 -0.59 4.35
C ASN A 113 -13.37 -1.45 5.13
N ALA A 114 -12.87 -2.51 5.78
CA ALA A 114 -13.68 -3.46 6.53
C ALA A 114 -14.35 -2.82 7.74
N ASP A 115 -13.66 -1.89 8.42
CA ASP A 115 -14.16 -1.22 9.60
C ASP A 115 -15.30 -0.25 9.24
N ALA A 116 -15.14 0.51 8.14
CA ALA A 116 -16.20 1.37 7.61
C ALA A 116 -17.44 0.55 7.19
N LEU A 117 -17.23 -0.60 6.53
CA LEU A 117 -18.32 -1.50 6.15
C LEU A 117 -19.05 -2.05 7.37
N ASN A 118 -18.32 -2.48 8.40
CA ASN A 118 -18.90 -2.98 9.64
C ASN A 118 -19.68 -1.91 10.41
N LEU A 119 -19.25 -0.64 10.36
CA LEU A 119 -19.98 0.48 10.95
C LEU A 119 -21.33 0.69 10.23
N LEU A 120 -21.31 0.75 8.89
CA LEU A 120 -22.51 0.91 8.06
C LEU A 120 -23.53 -0.24 8.26
N LEU A 121 -23.04 -1.46 8.47
CA LEU A 121 -23.90 -2.62 8.71
C LEU A 121 -24.52 -2.62 10.12
N LYS A 122 -23.86 -2.00 11.10
CA LYS A 122 -24.41 -1.83 12.46
C LYS A 122 -25.47 -0.74 12.52
N GLU A 123 -25.32 0.34 11.77
CA GLU A 123 -26.29 1.46 11.73
C GLU A 123 -27.59 1.10 10.97
N LYS A 124 -27.60 0.01 10.21
CA LYS A 124 -28.78 -0.48 9.47
C LYS A 124 -29.62 -1.53 10.24
N LYS A 125 -29.29 -1.81 11.49
CA LYS A 125 -30.07 -2.68 12.39
C LYS A 125 -30.75 -1.86 13.49
#